data_AF-A0A0C9UTG0-F1
#
_entry.id   AF-A0A0C9UTG0-F1
#
_cell.length_a   1.000
_cell.length_b   1.000
_cell.length_c   1.000
_cell.angle_alpha   90.00
_cell.angle_beta   90.00
_cell.angle_gamma   90.00
#
_symmetry.space_group_name_H-M   'P 1'
#
loop_
_entity.id
_entity.type
_entity.pdbx_description
1 polymer ?
#
loop_
_entity_poly.entity_id
_entity_poly.type
_entity_poly.pdbx_seq_one_letter_code
_entity_poly.pdbx_strand_id
1 'polypeptide(L)'
;MLLHLWDMEQEYGPLFTFTMPGLGRNFVINQPEWLDQVRKGDGSVWRKGDAAILVFSEFPGPQSTVAMEGAQWRISPYSSKKGSLNIFSRPIVQSKSFDKSAANAMNKILSIGHKMLCSAAEQGLELDFNEFAGRLVTALFLQFAFSLEMDL
;
A
#
# COMPACT_ATOMS: atom_id res chain seq x y z
N MET A 1 -9.98 8.51 -15.31
CA MET A 1 -10.65 8.61 -13.99
C MET A 1 -10.08 9.74 -13.15
N LEU A 2 -8.77 9.81 -12.90
CA LEU A 2 -8.15 10.92 -12.15
C LEU A 2 -8.38 12.30 -12.80
N LEU A 3 -8.25 12.39 -14.12
CA LEU A 3 -8.57 13.62 -14.88
C LEU A 3 -10.04 14.03 -14.72
N HIS A 4 -10.94 13.06 -14.65
CA HIS A 4 -12.38 13.32 -14.50
C HIS A 4 -12.74 13.83 -13.10
N LEU A 5 -12.11 13.30 -12.05
CA LEU A 5 -12.30 13.79 -10.69
C LEU A 5 -11.76 15.22 -10.52
N TRP A 6 -10.66 15.55 -11.22
CA TRP A 6 -10.11 16.90 -11.25
C TRP A 6 -11.07 17.89 -11.91
N ASP A 7 -11.63 17.54 -13.07
CA ASP A 7 -12.61 18.40 -13.75
C ASP A 7 -13.85 18.65 -12.89
N MET A 8 -14.36 17.59 -12.22
CA MET A 8 -15.48 17.70 -11.29
C MET A 8 -15.15 18.57 -10.07
N GLU A 9 -13.93 18.53 -9.56
CA GLU A 9 -13.52 19.39 -8.47
C GLU A 9 -13.51 20.88 -8.89
N GLN A 10 -13.07 21.18 -10.11
CA GLN A 10 -13.08 22.56 -10.61
C GLN A 10 -14.52 23.09 -10.76
N GLU A 11 -15.47 22.22 -11.12
CA GLU A 11 -16.87 22.60 -11.34
C GLU A 11 -17.70 22.66 -10.05
N TYR A 12 -17.53 21.67 -9.16
CA TYR A 12 -18.37 21.48 -7.97
C TYR A 12 -17.67 21.83 -6.66
N GLY A 13 -16.39 22.18 -6.71
CA GLY A 13 -15.56 22.48 -5.56
C GLY A 13 -14.94 21.23 -4.92
N PRO A 14 -14.21 21.40 -3.81
CA PRO A 14 -13.37 20.36 -3.22
C PRO A 14 -14.16 19.33 -2.38
N LEU A 15 -15.48 19.48 -2.26
CA LEU A 15 -16.38 18.45 -1.77
C LEU A 15 -17.54 18.33 -2.74
N PHE A 16 -17.62 17.18 -3.41
CA PHE A 16 -18.69 16.87 -4.32
C PHE A 16 -19.14 15.43 -4.16
N THR A 17 -20.31 15.14 -4.71
CA THR A 17 -20.87 13.80 -4.68
C THR A 17 -21.21 13.34 -6.08
N PHE A 18 -21.00 12.05 -6.35
CA PHE A 18 -21.44 11.42 -7.57
C PHE A 18 -21.96 10.02 -7.27
N THR A 19 -22.90 9.56 -8.09
CA THR A 19 -23.47 8.21 -7.94
C THR A 19 -22.83 7.30 -8.96
N MET A 20 -22.17 6.22 -8.51
CA MET A 20 -21.65 5.19 -9.40
C MET A 20 -22.60 3.99 -9.37
N PRO A 21 -23.09 3.51 -10.53
CA PRO A 21 -23.91 2.30 -10.60
C PRO A 21 -23.22 1.13 -9.90
N GLY A 22 -23.94 0.42 -9.05
CA GLY A 22 -23.42 -0.72 -8.27
C GLY A 22 -22.62 -0.37 -7.01
N LEU A 23 -22.14 0.87 -6.86
CA LEU A 23 -21.38 1.32 -5.68
C LEU A 23 -22.09 2.42 -4.88
N GLY A 24 -23.23 2.92 -5.38
CA GLY A 24 -24.05 3.91 -4.69
C GLY A 24 -23.48 5.32 -4.77
N ARG A 25 -23.81 6.14 -3.77
CA ARG A 25 -23.37 7.54 -3.68
C ARG A 25 -21.97 7.61 -3.07
N ASN A 26 -21.06 8.25 -3.80
CA ASN A 26 -19.69 8.50 -3.39
C ASN A 26 -19.54 9.98 -3.01
N PHE A 27 -18.76 10.22 -1.97
CA PHE A 27 -18.32 11.55 -1.55
C PHE A 27 -16.85 11.69 -1.88
N VAL A 28 -16.49 12.72 -2.64
CA VAL A 28 -15.10 13.06 -2.92
C VAL A 28 -14.72 14.23 -2.03
N ILE A 29 -13.65 14.04 -1.28
CA ILE A 29 -13.15 15.03 -0.31
C ILE A 29 -11.72 15.37 -0.71
N ASN A 30 -11.50 16.59 -1.18
CA ASN A 30 -10.18 17.16 -1.47
C ASN A 30 -9.92 18.41 -0.62
N GLN A 31 -10.22 18.31 0.68
CA GLN A 31 -9.84 19.31 1.70
C GLN A 31 -9.09 18.61 2.84
N PRO A 32 -7.85 19.03 3.17
CA PRO A 32 -7.05 18.40 4.21
C PRO A 32 -7.75 18.31 5.57
N GLU A 33 -8.49 19.35 5.95
CA GLU A 33 -9.18 19.44 7.24
C GLU A 33 -10.28 18.39 7.37
N TRP A 34 -11.01 18.14 6.29
CA TRP A 34 -12.08 17.13 6.25
C TRP A 34 -11.51 15.72 6.15
N LEU A 35 -10.41 15.53 5.43
CA LEU A 35 -9.68 14.25 5.42
C LEU A 35 -9.17 13.88 6.81
N ASP A 36 -8.67 14.85 7.58
CA ASP A 36 -8.26 14.62 8.96
C ASP A 36 -9.44 14.23 9.86
N GLN A 37 -10.62 14.84 9.68
CA GLN A 37 -11.84 14.44 10.38
C GLN A 37 -12.27 13.01 10.04
N VAL A 38 -12.25 12.63 8.75
CA VAL A 38 -12.57 11.26 8.31
C VAL A 38 -11.57 10.27 8.91
N ARG A 39 -10.28 10.59 8.88
CA ARG A 39 -9.22 9.78 9.47
C ARG A 39 -9.42 9.59 10.98
N LYS A 40 -9.77 10.65 11.71
CA LYS A 40 -10.04 10.59 13.17
C LYS A 40 -11.27 9.73 13.50
N GLY A 41 -12.26 9.68 12.61
CA GLY A 41 -13.45 8.85 12.73
C GLY A 41 -13.31 7.42 12.21
N ASP A 42 -12.15 7.04 11.65
CA ASP A 42 -11.93 5.72 11.07
C ASP A 42 -12.12 4.59 12.09
N GLY A 43 -12.85 3.55 11.69
CA GLY A 43 -13.17 2.39 12.52
C GLY A 43 -14.18 2.66 13.66
N SER A 44 -14.74 3.86 13.75
CA SER A 44 -15.77 4.23 14.75
C SER A 44 -17.03 4.79 14.11
N VAL A 45 -16.89 5.89 13.36
CA VAL A 45 -17.96 6.55 12.60
C VAL A 45 -17.88 6.13 11.13
N TRP A 46 -16.67 6.07 10.59
CA TRP A 46 -16.42 5.68 9.22
C TRP A 46 -15.98 4.21 9.15
N ARG A 47 -16.47 3.53 8.12
CA ARG A 47 -16.09 2.17 7.75
C ARG A 47 -15.41 2.25 6.38
N LYS A 48 -14.52 1.32 6.09
CA LYS A 48 -13.93 1.09 4.77
C LYS A 48 -15.00 0.80 3.72
N GLY A 49 -16.11 0.21 4.16
CA GLY A 49 -17.30 -0.02 3.34
C GLY A 49 -17.28 -1.36 2.60
N ASP A 50 -18.47 -1.80 2.21
CA ASP A 50 -18.70 -3.16 1.69
C ASP A 50 -17.91 -3.43 0.40
N ALA A 51 -17.79 -2.43 -0.48
CA ALA A 51 -17.03 -2.56 -1.71
C ALA A 51 -15.53 -2.80 -1.47
N ALA A 52 -14.93 -2.06 -0.53
CA ALA A 52 -13.53 -2.25 -0.17
C ALA A 52 -13.31 -3.60 0.51
N ILE A 53 -14.19 -3.99 1.45
CA ILE A 53 -14.11 -5.30 2.10
C ILE A 53 -14.21 -6.41 1.06
N LEU A 54 -15.16 -6.33 0.12
CA LEU A 54 -15.35 -7.33 -0.93
C LEU A 54 -14.06 -7.49 -1.76
N VAL A 55 -13.51 -6.40 -2.28
CA VAL A 55 -12.28 -6.42 -3.09
C VAL A 55 -11.11 -7.00 -2.28
N PHE A 56 -10.91 -6.52 -1.06
CA PHE A 56 -9.76 -6.93 -0.26
C PHE A 56 -9.91 -8.31 0.38
N SER A 57 -11.14 -8.84 0.45
CA SER A 57 -11.41 -10.20 0.90
C SER A 57 -10.97 -11.24 -0.13
N GLU A 58 -10.97 -10.90 -1.43
CA GLU A 58 -10.43 -11.76 -2.50
C GLU A 58 -8.91 -11.76 -2.48
N PHE A 59 -8.30 -10.56 -2.44
CA PHE A 59 -6.85 -10.41 -2.27
C PHE A 59 -6.55 -9.11 -1.52
N PRO A 60 -5.78 -9.13 -0.42
CA PRO A 60 -4.90 -10.20 0.06
C PRO A 60 -5.58 -11.27 0.95
N GLY A 61 -6.91 -11.22 1.12
CA GLY A 61 -7.68 -12.24 1.82
C GLY A 61 -8.53 -11.68 2.97
N PRO A 62 -9.53 -12.44 3.45
CA PRO A 62 -10.52 -11.94 4.42
C PRO A 62 -9.94 -11.65 5.80
N GLN A 63 -8.79 -12.23 6.14
CA GLN A 63 -8.08 -11.99 7.41
C GLN A 63 -7.08 -10.83 7.32
N SER A 64 -7.00 -10.17 6.16
CA SER A 64 -6.07 -9.06 5.98
C SER A 64 -6.52 -7.82 6.74
N THR A 65 -5.54 -6.99 7.11
CA THR A 65 -5.78 -5.71 7.79
C THR A 65 -6.62 -4.75 6.96
N VAL A 66 -6.66 -4.92 5.64
CA VAL A 66 -7.45 -4.13 4.70
C VAL A 66 -8.88 -4.67 4.54
N ALA A 67 -9.12 -5.98 4.72
CA ALA A 67 -10.46 -6.57 4.66
C ALA A 67 -11.21 -6.63 6.01
N MET A 68 -10.52 -6.60 7.15
CA MET A 68 -11.14 -6.70 8.48
C MET A 68 -11.68 -5.36 9.01
N GLU A 69 -12.80 -5.40 9.73
CA GLU A 69 -13.38 -4.25 10.43
C GLU A 69 -13.96 -4.60 11.81
N GLY A 70 -14.36 -3.57 12.57
CA GLY A 70 -15.21 -3.74 13.75
C GLY A 70 -14.60 -4.61 14.85
N ALA A 71 -15.34 -5.64 15.29
CA ALA A 71 -14.86 -6.55 16.33
C ALA A 71 -13.68 -7.41 15.84
N GLN A 72 -13.72 -7.88 14.59
CA GLN A 72 -12.65 -8.69 13.98
C GLN A 72 -11.36 -7.90 13.87
N TRP A 73 -11.43 -6.63 13.45
CA TRP A 73 -10.28 -5.73 13.51
C TRP A 73 -9.76 -5.56 14.94
N ARG A 74 -10.65 -5.31 15.92
CA ARG A 74 -10.23 -5.05 17.31
C ARG A 74 -9.48 -6.21 17.97
N ILE A 75 -9.90 -7.45 17.70
CA ILE A 75 -9.27 -8.67 18.24
C ILE A 75 -8.08 -9.15 17.41
N SER A 76 -7.92 -8.62 16.20
CA SER A 76 -6.80 -8.95 15.33
C SER A 76 -5.47 -8.62 16.01
N PRO A 77 -4.44 -9.47 15.86
CA PRO A 77 -3.09 -9.16 16.33
C PRO A 77 -2.50 -7.88 15.72
N TYR A 78 -3.11 -7.34 14.66
CA TYR A 78 -2.73 -6.12 13.96
C TYR A 78 -3.49 -4.86 14.40
N SER A 79 -4.43 -4.98 15.35
CA SER A 79 -5.23 -3.86 15.89
C SER A 79 -4.38 -2.86 16.69
N SER A 80 -4.45 -1.58 16.33
CA SER A 80 -3.69 -0.49 16.96
C SER A 80 -4.03 -0.22 18.44
N LYS A 81 -5.07 -0.84 19.00
CA LYS A 81 -5.44 -0.69 20.42
C LYS A 81 -4.48 -1.37 21.41
N LYS A 82 -3.45 -2.09 20.93
CA LYS A 82 -2.33 -2.62 21.76
C LYS A 82 -1.01 -1.86 21.56
N GLY A 83 -1.07 -0.61 21.12
CA GLY A 83 0.09 0.26 20.93
C GLY A 83 0.25 0.63 19.46
N SER A 84 0.25 1.93 19.20
CA SER A 84 0.43 2.59 17.90
C SER A 84 1.55 1.94 17.09
N LEU A 85 1.21 1.21 16.03
CA LEU A 85 2.16 0.72 15.03
C LEU A 85 1.39 0.22 13.79
N ASN A 86 1.63 0.91 12.67
CA ASN A 86 0.96 0.79 11.36
C ASN A 86 0.80 -0.66 10.87
N ILE A 87 -0.36 -0.97 10.30
CA ILE A 87 -0.77 -1.88 9.19
C ILE A 87 0.13 -3.08 8.76
N PHE A 88 1.47 -3.00 8.91
CA PHE A 88 2.48 -4.00 8.54
C PHE A 88 3.45 -4.43 9.68
N SER A 89 3.33 -3.88 10.89
CA SER A 89 4.53 -3.60 11.68
C SER A 89 4.90 -4.49 12.87
N ARG A 90 4.08 -5.44 13.35
CA ARG A 90 4.50 -6.18 14.56
C ARG A 90 5.57 -7.27 14.35
N PRO A 91 5.52 -8.13 13.33
CA PRO A 91 6.64 -9.04 13.07
C PRO A 91 7.75 -8.40 12.23
N ILE A 92 7.42 -7.44 11.37
CA ILE A 92 8.30 -6.97 10.29
C ILE A 92 9.03 -5.66 10.64
N VAL A 93 8.43 -4.80 11.48
CA VAL A 93 8.94 -3.43 11.76
C VAL A 93 9.10 -3.23 13.27
N GLN A 94 9.94 -4.06 13.91
CA GLN A 94 10.59 -3.62 15.14
C GLN A 94 11.75 -2.72 14.71
N SER A 95 11.71 -1.43 15.04
CA SER A 95 12.60 -0.39 14.46
C SER A 95 14.09 -0.76 14.44
N LYS A 96 14.57 -1.47 15.47
CA LYS A 96 15.99 -1.91 15.56
C LYS A 96 16.37 -3.06 14.61
N SER A 97 15.43 -3.93 14.24
CA SER A 97 15.68 -4.99 13.24
C SER A 97 15.30 -4.56 11.84
N PHE A 98 14.34 -3.65 11.71
CA PHE A 98 13.85 -3.12 10.43
C PHE A 98 14.98 -2.50 9.61
N ASP A 99 15.70 -1.54 10.18
CA ASP A 99 16.77 -0.82 9.47
C ASP A 99 17.87 -1.77 9.01
N LYS A 100 18.21 -2.77 9.83
CA LYS A 100 19.22 -3.78 9.51
C LYS A 100 18.75 -4.72 8.40
N SER A 101 17.51 -5.24 8.49
CA SER A 101 16.94 -6.13 7.48
C SER A 101 16.72 -5.42 6.15
N ALA A 102 16.25 -4.17 6.19
CA ALA A 102 16.09 -3.33 5.01
C ALA A 102 17.45 -3.02 4.38
N ALA A 103 18.45 -2.60 5.16
CA ALA A 103 19.81 -2.35 4.66
C ALA A 103 20.42 -3.60 4.02
N ASN A 104 20.26 -4.77 4.64
CA ASN A 104 20.75 -6.04 4.08
C ASN A 104 20.05 -6.40 2.76
N ALA A 105 18.71 -6.30 2.71
CA ALA A 105 17.95 -6.55 1.50
C ALA A 105 18.34 -5.57 0.38
N MET A 106 18.46 -4.28 0.69
CA MET A 106 18.93 -3.26 -0.25
C MET A 106 20.33 -3.56 -0.77
N ASN A 107 21.29 -3.85 0.11
CA ASN A 107 22.65 -4.16 -0.31
C ASN A 107 22.71 -5.39 -1.23
N LYS A 108 21.93 -6.44 -0.94
CA LYS A 108 21.88 -7.65 -1.78
C LYS A 108 21.24 -7.36 -3.15
N ILE A 109 20.03 -6.82 -3.16
CA ILE A 109 19.24 -6.66 -4.38
C ILE A 109 19.78 -5.53 -5.27
N LEU A 110 20.25 -4.41 -4.69
CA LEU A 110 20.84 -3.32 -5.48
C LEU A 110 22.19 -3.73 -6.09
N SER A 111 22.98 -4.57 -5.41
CA SER A 111 24.20 -5.13 -5.99
C SER A 111 23.90 -6.00 -7.22
N ILE A 112 22.85 -6.82 -7.15
CA ILE A 112 22.38 -7.61 -8.30
C ILE A 112 21.90 -6.69 -9.42
N GLY A 113 21.05 -5.71 -9.10
CA GLY A 113 20.58 -4.71 -10.07
C GLY A 113 21.72 -3.98 -10.77
N HIS A 114 22.74 -3.54 -10.02
CA HIS A 114 23.92 -2.89 -10.59
C HIS A 114 24.66 -3.82 -11.55
N LYS A 115 24.89 -5.09 -11.19
CA LYS A 115 25.52 -6.08 -12.09
C LYS A 115 24.72 -6.30 -13.37
N MET A 116 23.39 -6.38 -13.27
CA MET A 116 22.51 -6.52 -14.43
C MET A 116 22.61 -5.30 -15.36
N LEU A 117 22.63 -4.08 -14.80
CA LEU A 117 22.80 -2.85 -15.58
C LEU A 117 24.18 -2.77 -16.25
N CYS A 118 25.25 -3.13 -15.55
CA CYS A 118 26.59 -3.20 -16.14
C CYS A 118 26.64 -4.21 -17.29
N SER A 119 26.08 -5.40 -17.10
CA SER A 119 26.05 -6.43 -18.14
C SER A 119 25.20 -6.01 -19.34
N ALA A 120 24.06 -5.36 -19.11
CA ALA A 120 23.22 -4.81 -20.17
C ALA A 120 23.96 -3.71 -20.95
N ALA A 121 24.69 -2.84 -20.25
CA ALA A 121 25.49 -1.78 -20.87
C ALA A 121 26.65 -2.34 -21.71
N GLU A 122 27.35 -3.36 -21.21
CA GLU A 122 28.42 -4.07 -21.95
C GLU A 122 27.89 -4.73 -23.23
N GLN A 123 26.65 -5.21 -23.20
CA GLN A 123 25.98 -5.83 -24.35
C GLN A 123 25.25 -4.83 -25.26
N GLY A 124 25.23 -3.54 -24.90
CA GLY A 124 24.50 -2.51 -25.65
C GLY A 124 22.99 -2.74 -25.69
N LEU A 125 22.42 -3.38 -24.67
CA LEU A 125 20.99 -3.68 -24.60
C LEU A 125 20.18 -2.47 -24.15
N GLU A 126 19.07 -2.22 -24.84
CA GLU A 126 18.04 -1.30 -24.36
C GLU A 126 17.21 -1.97 -23.27
N LEU A 127 16.88 -1.20 -22.23
CA LEU A 127 16.14 -1.69 -21.07
C LEU A 127 14.98 -0.75 -20.76
N ASP A 128 13.81 -1.34 -20.52
CA ASP A 128 12.68 -0.62 -19.93
C ASP A 128 12.97 -0.39 -18.44
N PHE A 129 13.22 0.88 -18.10
CA PHE A 129 13.53 1.27 -16.73
C PHE A 129 12.36 1.02 -15.77
N ASN A 130 11.10 1.15 -16.21
CA ASN A 130 9.94 0.91 -15.36
C ASN A 130 9.81 -0.57 -15.02
N GLU A 131 10.03 -1.44 -16.01
CA GLU A 131 10.01 -2.88 -15.80
C GLU A 131 11.13 -3.31 -14.84
N PHE A 132 12.34 -2.81 -15.06
CA PHE A 132 13.49 -3.11 -14.21
C PHE A 132 13.32 -2.59 -12.79
N ALA A 133 12.92 -1.32 -12.62
CA ALA A 133 12.67 -0.72 -11.32
C ALA A 133 11.52 -1.45 -10.58
N GLY A 134 10.46 -1.82 -11.30
CA GLY A 134 9.37 -2.62 -10.75
C GLY A 134 9.86 -3.96 -10.21
N ARG A 135 10.64 -4.71 -11.00
CA ARG A 135 11.23 -5.99 -10.59
C ARG A 135 12.15 -5.84 -9.39
N LEU A 136 12.98 -4.79 -9.36
CA LEU A 136 13.85 -4.49 -8.22
C LEU A 136 13.06 -4.22 -6.95
N VAL A 137 12.02 -3.38 -7.01
CA VAL A 137 11.18 -3.05 -5.86
C VAL A 137 10.43 -4.29 -5.36
N THR A 138 9.90 -5.11 -6.27
CA THR A 138 9.26 -6.38 -5.90
C THR A 138 10.26 -7.33 -5.24
N ALA A 139 11.45 -7.51 -5.79
CA ALA A 139 12.49 -8.36 -5.21
C ALA A 139 12.93 -7.88 -3.82
N LEU A 140 13.09 -6.56 -3.63
CA LEU A 140 13.34 -5.94 -2.33
C LEU A 140 12.23 -6.26 -1.33
N PHE A 141 10.97 -6.06 -1.75
CA PHE A 141 9.82 -6.31 -0.90
C PHE A 141 9.72 -7.79 -0.49
N LEU A 142 9.96 -8.72 -1.42
CA LEU A 142 9.94 -10.16 -1.14
C LEU A 142 11.08 -10.59 -0.22
N GLN A 143 12.31 -10.13 -0.49
CA GLN A 143 13.47 -10.39 0.36
C GLN A 143 13.24 -9.86 1.78
N PHE A 144 12.58 -8.71 1.89
CA PHE A 144 12.24 -8.09 3.17
C PHE A 144 11.08 -8.81 3.88
N ALA A 145 10.01 -9.15 3.17
CA ALA A 145 8.82 -9.76 3.73
C ALA A 145 9.03 -11.23 4.16
N PHE A 146 9.84 -11.97 3.43
CA PHE A 146 9.99 -13.41 3.64
C PHE A 146 11.36 -13.85 4.15
N SER A 147 12.37 -12.97 4.15
CA SER A 147 13.78 -13.37 4.36
C SER A 147 14.20 -14.55 3.46
N LEU A 148 13.45 -14.82 2.39
CA LEU A 148 13.73 -15.88 1.44
C LEU A 148 14.93 -15.42 0.62
N GLU A 149 15.99 -16.21 0.64
CA GLU A 149 17.02 -16.13 -0.40
C GLU A 149 16.34 -16.49 -1.72
N MET A 150 15.99 -15.48 -2.50
CA MET A 150 15.59 -15.69 -3.89
C MET A 150 16.86 -15.73 -4.74
N ASP A 151 17.08 -16.84 -5.43
CA ASP A 151 18.03 -16.93 -6.52
C ASP A 151 17.44 -16.15 -7.72
N LEU A 152 18.03 -14.98 -7.98
CA LEU A 152 17.77 -14.12 -9.13
C LEU A 152 18.63 -14.55 -10.32
#